data_AF-A0A246HQM9-F1
#
_entry.id   AF-A0A246HQM9-F1
#
_cell.length_a   1.000
_cell.length_b   1.000
_cell.length_c   1.000
_cell.angle_alpha   90.00
_cell.angle_beta   90.00
_cell.angle_gamma   90.00
#
_symmetry.space_group_name_H-M   'P 1'
#
loop_
_entity.id
_entity.type
_entity.pdbx_description
1 polymer ?
#
loop_
_entity_poly.entity_id
_entity_poly.type
_entity_poly.pdbx_seq_one_letter_code
_entity_poly.pdbx_strand_id
1 'polypeptide(L)'
;MQLSATPLAAPVRWQQRWREAIRDPRELLRQLGLDPVELGVSDEAAGQFAVRVPQGFAARMRHGDRHDPLLRQVLPITDELKVVPGFSLDAVGDGAAKKATGVIQKYRGRALLVTTGSCAINCRYCFRRHFDYGTENAAREGWRDAVDAIAQDPDIDEVILSGGDPLSLATHKLVELTQALKQIPHLRRLRIHSRLPVVLPERVDDELGQWIASLPWPVAFVIHANHANEFDASVDAAMARLRGAGATLLNQAVLLRGVNDSIEALQALSERSFAAGVLPYYLYQVDRVEGVAHFEVDDDTAKGLHAQLTARLSGYLVPKLVREISGDSSKRPV
;
A
#
# COMPACT_ATOMS: atom_id res chain seq x y z
N MET A 1 43.45 -3.74 31.71
CA MET A 1 42.39 -4.44 30.95
C MET A 1 41.66 -3.38 30.12
N GLN A 2 42.08 -3.16 28.88
CA GLN A 2 41.41 -2.21 27.97
C GLN A 2 40.16 -2.91 27.42
N LEU A 3 38.99 -2.44 27.85
CA LEU A 3 37.71 -2.83 27.26
C LEU A 3 37.67 -2.22 25.85
N SER A 4 37.91 -3.06 24.85
CA SER A 4 37.74 -2.68 23.46
C SER A 4 36.24 -2.57 23.19
N ALA A 5 35.72 -1.34 23.08
CA ALA A 5 34.35 -1.10 22.69
C ALA A 5 34.19 -1.56 21.24
N THR A 6 33.47 -2.67 21.03
CA THR A 6 33.07 -3.10 19.69
C THR A 6 32.27 -1.97 19.05
N PRO A 7 32.69 -1.43 17.89
CA PRO A 7 31.91 -0.39 17.23
C PRO A 7 30.53 -0.94 16.91
N LEU A 8 29.48 -0.29 17.42
CA LEU A 8 28.10 -0.57 17.04
C LEU A 8 28.01 -0.44 15.52
N ALA A 9 27.58 -1.50 14.85
CA ALA A 9 27.40 -1.50 13.40
C ALA A 9 26.49 -0.32 13.02
N ALA A 10 26.90 0.46 12.01
CA ALA A 10 26.08 1.54 11.49
C ALA A 10 24.70 0.99 11.08
N PRO A 11 23.60 1.71 11.37
CA PRO A 11 22.27 1.25 11.00
C PRO A 11 22.19 0.99 9.49
N VAL A 12 21.69 -0.20 9.12
CA VAL A 12 21.55 -0.60 7.72
C VAL A 12 20.55 0.33 7.04
N ARG A 13 20.97 0.98 5.95
CA ARG A 13 20.12 1.91 5.21
C ARG A 13 18.97 1.18 4.50
N TRP A 14 17.77 1.76 4.50
CA TRP A 14 16.59 1.13 3.88
C TRP A 14 16.77 0.82 2.39
N GLN A 15 17.58 1.61 1.66
CA GLN A 15 17.91 1.34 0.26
C GLN A 15 18.68 0.03 0.10
N GLN A 16 19.53 -0.34 1.07
CA GLN A 16 20.20 -1.63 1.07
C GLN A 16 19.19 -2.76 1.26
N ARG A 17 18.31 -2.65 2.26
CA ARG A 17 17.24 -3.64 2.51
C ARG A 17 16.32 -3.83 1.31
N TRP A 18 16.01 -2.74 0.60
CA TRP A 18 15.25 -2.83 -0.64
C TRP A 18 16.03 -3.54 -1.75
N ARG A 19 17.33 -3.27 -1.93
CA ARG A 19 18.13 -4.00 -2.92
C ARG A 19 18.17 -5.51 -2.65
N GLU A 20 18.20 -5.90 -1.37
CA GLU A 20 18.19 -7.27 -0.87
C GLU A 20 16.83 -7.99 -1.01
N ALA A 21 15.78 -7.31 -1.49
CA ALA A 21 14.47 -7.91 -1.69
C ALA A 21 14.54 -9.14 -2.63
N ILE A 22 13.77 -10.17 -2.26
CA ILE A 22 13.62 -11.41 -3.01
C ILE A 22 12.87 -11.09 -4.32
N ARG A 23 13.43 -11.53 -5.45
CA ARG A 23 12.88 -11.31 -6.80
C ARG A 23 12.51 -12.60 -7.53
N ASP A 24 12.86 -13.75 -6.95
CA ASP A 24 12.53 -15.07 -7.46
C ASP A 24 11.55 -15.75 -6.48
N PRO A 25 10.33 -16.14 -6.90
CA PRO A 25 9.40 -16.85 -6.04
C PRO A 25 9.98 -18.18 -5.52
N ARG A 26 10.87 -18.85 -6.25
CA ARG A 26 11.49 -20.11 -5.82
C ARG A 26 12.44 -19.91 -4.64
N GLU A 27 13.16 -18.80 -4.64
CA GLU A 27 14.01 -18.42 -3.51
C GLU A 27 13.18 -18.13 -2.25
N LEU A 28 12.05 -17.44 -2.39
CA LEU A 28 11.11 -17.23 -1.28
C LEU A 28 10.62 -18.57 -0.71
N LEU A 29 10.15 -19.47 -1.57
CA LEU A 29 9.62 -20.76 -1.14
C LEU A 29 10.68 -21.67 -0.52
N ARG A 30 11.92 -21.64 -1.03
CA ARG A 30 13.06 -22.34 -0.42
C ARG A 30 13.32 -21.85 1.01
N GLN A 31 13.24 -20.54 1.27
CA GLN A 31 13.39 -19.99 2.62
C GLN A 31 12.25 -20.42 3.56
N LEU A 32 11.06 -20.68 3.01
CA LEU A 32 9.89 -21.14 3.76
C LEU A 32 9.78 -22.66 3.85
N GLY A 33 10.69 -23.42 3.25
CA GLY A 33 10.62 -24.88 3.22
C GLY A 33 9.42 -25.42 2.46
N LEU A 34 9.02 -24.74 1.37
CA LEU A 34 7.84 -25.08 0.55
C LEU A 34 8.27 -25.47 -0.87
N ASP A 35 7.54 -26.40 -1.48
CA ASP A 35 7.74 -26.82 -2.87
C ASP A 35 6.97 -25.88 -3.84
N PRO A 36 7.66 -25.22 -4.80
CA PRO A 36 7.01 -24.39 -5.83
C PRO A 36 5.96 -25.11 -6.67
N VAL A 37 6.11 -26.41 -6.93
CA VAL A 37 5.19 -27.17 -7.77
C VAL A 37 3.85 -27.37 -7.05
N GLU A 38 3.87 -27.65 -5.76
CA GLU A 38 2.68 -27.84 -4.94
C GLU A 38 1.83 -26.57 -4.79
N LEU A 39 2.47 -25.41 -4.94
CA LEU A 39 1.85 -24.09 -4.78
C LEU A 39 1.39 -23.46 -6.11
N GLY A 40 1.59 -24.16 -7.23
CA GLY A 40 1.16 -23.67 -8.54
C GLY A 40 1.86 -22.38 -8.97
N VAL A 41 3.14 -22.22 -8.60
CA VAL A 41 3.95 -21.06 -9.00
C VAL A 41 4.01 -20.97 -10.53
N SER A 42 3.73 -19.80 -11.07
CA SER A 42 3.70 -19.56 -12.51
C SER A 42 4.77 -18.58 -12.95
N ASP A 43 5.68 -19.04 -13.82
CA ASP A 43 6.69 -18.19 -14.46
C ASP A 43 6.07 -17.15 -15.39
N GLU A 44 4.96 -17.52 -16.07
CA GLU A 44 4.23 -16.59 -16.93
C GLU A 44 3.59 -15.46 -16.11
N ALA A 45 2.95 -15.79 -14.97
CA ALA A 45 2.39 -14.78 -14.08
C ALA A 45 3.48 -13.90 -13.43
N ALA A 46 4.66 -14.47 -13.14
CA ALA A 46 5.83 -13.73 -12.68
C ALA A 46 6.42 -12.83 -13.77
N GLY A 47 6.33 -13.23 -15.04
CA GLY A 47 6.73 -12.44 -16.20
C GLY A 47 5.81 -11.25 -16.47
N GLN A 48 4.50 -11.42 -16.30
CA GLN A 48 3.51 -10.34 -16.44
C GLN A 48 3.58 -9.31 -15.30
N PHE A 49 3.84 -9.77 -14.07
CA PHE A 49 3.99 -8.90 -12.92
C PHE A 49 5.11 -9.42 -12.03
N ALA A 50 6.23 -8.71 -11.98
CA ALA A 50 7.44 -9.18 -11.32
C ALA A 50 7.23 -9.47 -9.82
N VAL A 51 7.98 -10.41 -9.28
CA VAL A 51 8.04 -10.65 -7.83
C VAL A 51 9.00 -9.67 -7.18
N ARG A 52 8.57 -9.12 -6.04
CA ARG A 52 9.43 -8.35 -5.15
C ARG A 52 8.93 -8.49 -3.73
N VAL A 53 9.74 -9.03 -2.84
CA VAL A 53 9.39 -9.26 -1.43
C VAL A 53 10.56 -8.86 -0.53
N PRO A 54 10.42 -7.83 0.32
CA PRO A 54 11.45 -7.49 1.29
C PRO A 54 11.72 -8.65 2.26
N GLN A 55 12.98 -8.85 2.66
CA GLN A 55 13.38 -9.91 3.57
C GLN A 55 12.63 -9.84 4.92
N GLY A 56 12.46 -8.62 5.47
CA GLY A 56 11.70 -8.43 6.71
C GLY A 56 10.22 -8.81 6.59
N PHE A 57 9.61 -8.60 5.42
CA PHE A 57 8.25 -9.07 5.15
C PHE A 57 8.17 -10.60 5.12
N ALA A 58 9.10 -11.24 4.40
CA ALA A 58 9.18 -12.71 4.29
C ALA A 58 9.45 -13.38 5.65
N ALA A 59 10.26 -12.76 6.51
CA ALA A 59 10.59 -13.29 7.84
C ALA A 59 9.39 -13.43 8.79
N ARG A 60 8.25 -12.79 8.48
CA ARG A 60 7.00 -12.91 9.24
C ARG A 60 6.08 -14.03 8.75
N MET A 61 6.40 -14.65 7.62
CA MET A 61 5.66 -15.80 7.12
C MET A 61 6.00 -17.03 7.96
N ARG A 62 5.02 -17.91 8.13
CA ARG A 62 5.22 -19.17 8.85
C ARG A 62 5.91 -20.20 7.95
N HIS A 63 7.09 -20.66 8.37
CA HIS A 63 7.81 -21.73 7.68
C HIS A 63 6.94 -23.00 7.58
N GLY A 64 6.89 -23.61 6.40
CA GLY A 64 6.11 -24.81 6.09
C GLY A 64 4.61 -24.58 5.91
N ASP A 65 4.11 -23.34 6.04
CA ASP A 65 2.69 -23.04 5.89
C ASP A 65 2.34 -22.57 4.48
N ARG A 66 1.87 -23.51 3.65
CA ARG A 66 1.42 -23.23 2.27
C ARG A 66 0.19 -22.30 2.20
N HIS A 67 -0.50 -22.08 3.31
CA HIS A 67 -1.69 -21.23 3.38
C HIS A 67 -1.41 -19.91 4.11
N ASP A 68 -0.13 -19.59 4.36
CA ASP A 68 0.25 -18.36 5.01
C ASP A 68 -0.36 -17.12 4.30
N PRO A 69 -1.07 -16.25 5.03
CA PRO A 69 -1.79 -15.13 4.45
C PRO A 69 -0.87 -14.04 3.89
N LEU A 70 0.39 -13.96 4.32
CA LEU A 70 1.38 -13.04 3.74
C LEU A 70 1.96 -13.62 2.45
N LEU A 71 2.23 -14.93 2.41
CA LEU A 71 2.71 -15.61 1.20
C LEU A 71 1.72 -15.45 0.04
N ARG A 72 0.44 -15.68 0.31
CA ARG A 72 -0.65 -15.52 -0.69
C ARG A 72 -0.67 -14.14 -1.33
N GLN A 73 -0.26 -13.09 -0.61
CA GLN A 73 -0.26 -11.72 -1.13
C GLN A 73 0.88 -11.43 -2.11
N VAL A 74 1.88 -12.31 -2.24
CA VAL A 74 3.11 -12.06 -3.02
C VAL A 74 3.49 -13.16 -4.01
N LEU A 75 2.92 -14.37 -3.87
CA LEU A 75 3.30 -15.51 -4.69
C LEU A 75 2.57 -15.49 -6.06
N PRO A 76 3.30 -15.45 -7.19
CA PRO A 76 2.69 -15.51 -8.51
C PRO A 76 2.17 -16.91 -8.79
N ILE A 77 0.87 -17.05 -9.09
CA ILE A 77 0.23 -18.35 -9.34
C ILE A 77 -0.49 -18.40 -10.69
N THR A 78 -0.73 -19.61 -11.19
CA THR A 78 -1.42 -19.84 -12.47
C THR A 78 -2.83 -19.23 -12.53
N ASP A 79 -3.51 -19.10 -11.39
CA ASP A 79 -4.86 -18.50 -11.34
C ASP A 79 -4.88 -17.03 -11.78
N GLU A 80 -3.74 -16.35 -11.78
CA GLU A 80 -3.62 -14.97 -12.27
C GLU A 80 -3.72 -14.86 -13.80
N LEU A 81 -3.54 -15.97 -14.52
CA LEU A 81 -3.62 -16.00 -15.98
C LEU A 81 -5.05 -16.23 -16.48
N LYS A 82 -5.99 -16.49 -15.55
CA LYS A 82 -7.40 -16.72 -15.90
C LYS A 82 -8.07 -15.40 -16.26
N VAL A 83 -8.51 -15.30 -17.50
CA VAL A 83 -9.39 -14.21 -17.95
C VAL A 83 -10.80 -14.47 -17.42
N VAL A 84 -11.31 -13.56 -16.59
CA VAL A 84 -12.62 -13.68 -15.93
C VAL A 84 -13.52 -12.53 -16.38
N PRO A 85 -14.77 -12.78 -16.82
CA PRO A 85 -15.71 -11.74 -17.19
C PRO A 85 -15.90 -10.69 -16.08
N GLY A 86 -15.89 -9.41 -16.45
CA GLY A 86 -16.03 -8.29 -15.51
C GLY A 86 -14.72 -7.83 -14.87
N PHE A 87 -13.59 -8.47 -15.18
CA PHE A 87 -12.25 -8.00 -14.82
C PHE A 87 -11.60 -7.29 -16.02
N SER A 88 -10.96 -6.14 -15.79
CA SER A 88 -10.36 -5.30 -16.85
C SER A 88 -8.95 -4.83 -16.50
N LEU A 89 -8.25 -4.18 -17.43
CA LEU A 89 -6.91 -3.64 -17.17
C LEU A 89 -6.96 -2.32 -16.35
N ASP A 90 -8.05 -1.57 -16.43
CA ASP A 90 -8.32 -0.36 -15.64
C ASP A 90 -9.66 -0.51 -14.89
N ALA A 91 -9.61 -1.26 -13.79
CA ALA A 91 -10.79 -1.61 -12.99
C ALA A 91 -11.46 -0.40 -12.33
N VAL A 92 -10.68 0.66 -12.10
CA VAL A 92 -11.08 1.80 -11.27
C VAL A 92 -11.23 3.10 -12.07
N GLY A 93 -11.02 3.07 -13.39
CA GLY A 93 -11.11 4.24 -14.26
C GLY A 93 -10.03 5.29 -14.01
N ASP A 94 -8.81 4.88 -13.64
CA ASP A 94 -7.68 5.79 -13.46
C ASP A 94 -7.37 6.54 -14.77
N GLY A 95 -7.47 5.88 -15.93
CA GLY A 95 -7.22 6.50 -17.24
C GLY A 95 -8.26 7.56 -17.60
N ALA A 96 -9.54 7.25 -17.39
CA ALA A 96 -10.63 8.19 -17.66
C ALA A 96 -10.63 9.40 -16.70
N ALA A 97 -10.08 9.24 -15.51
CA ALA A 97 -9.98 10.29 -14.48
C ALA A 97 -8.67 11.10 -14.55
N LYS A 98 -7.84 10.89 -15.58
CA LYS A 98 -6.61 11.64 -15.79
C LYS A 98 -6.93 13.11 -16.08
N LYS A 99 -6.27 14.00 -15.34
CA LYS A 99 -6.36 15.46 -15.50
C LYS A 99 -5.13 16.07 -16.15
N ALA A 100 -3.96 15.56 -15.80
CA ALA A 100 -2.65 15.92 -16.33
C ALA A 100 -1.71 14.72 -16.16
N THR A 101 -0.47 14.81 -16.66
CA THR A 101 0.53 13.75 -16.51
C THR A 101 0.73 13.42 -15.03
N GLY A 102 0.39 12.18 -14.64
CA GLY A 102 0.48 11.72 -13.25
C GLY A 102 -0.50 12.37 -12.28
N VAL A 103 -1.53 13.09 -12.75
CA VAL A 103 -2.61 13.67 -11.93
C VAL A 103 -3.92 12.98 -12.23
N ILE A 104 -4.51 12.34 -11.22
CA ILE A 104 -5.81 11.65 -11.32
C ILE A 104 -6.80 12.36 -10.39
N GLN A 105 -7.94 12.78 -10.92
CA GLN A 105 -9.01 13.43 -10.16
C GLN A 105 -10.34 12.71 -10.39
N LYS A 106 -10.61 11.70 -9.56
CA LYS A 106 -11.91 10.99 -9.56
C LYS A 106 -13.01 11.73 -8.84
N TYR A 107 -12.64 12.57 -7.88
CA TYR A 107 -13.57 13.17 -6.95
C TYR A 107 -13.29 14.65 -6.75
N ARG A 108 -14.35 15.40 -6.48
CA ARG A 108 -14.23 16.80 -6.05
C ARG A 108 -13.41 16.91 -4.76
N GLY A 109 -12.65 17.99 -4.62
CA GLY A 109 -11.88 18.28 -3.41
C GLY A 109 -10.46 17.75 -3.43
N ARG A 110 -10.14 16.72 -4.22
CA ARG A 110 -8.89 16.00 -4.07
C ARG A 110 -8.31 15.48 -5.38
N ALA A 111 -6.99 15.59 -5.51
CA ALA A 111 -6.24 15.00 -6.61
C ALA A 111 -5.21 13.99 -6.10
N LEU A 112 -5.06 12.89 -6.82
CA LEU A 112 -4.03 11.89 -6.59
C LEU A 112 -2.86 12.15 -7.53
N LEU A 113 -1.66 12.23 -6.96
CA LEU A 113 -0.41 12.30 -7.68
C LEU A 113 0.24 10.91 -7.76
N VAL A 114 0.47 10.45 -8.99
CA VAL A 114 1.28 9.26 -9.26
C VAL A 114 2.75 9.66 -9.19
N THR A 115 3.31 9.59 -8.00
CA THR A 115 4.66 10.12 -7.70
C THR A 115 5.80 9.25 -8.24
N THR A 116 5.55 7.97 -8.46
CA THR A 116 6.49 6.95 -8.93
C THR A 116 5.72 5.68 -9.29
N GLY A 117 6.28 4.85 -10.18
CA GLY A 117 5.80 3.48 -10.43
C GLY A 117 6.50 2.39 -9.62
N SER A 118 7.48 2.76 -8.80
CA SER A 118 8.24 1.79 -8.03
C SER A 118 7.53 1.38 -6.74
N CYS A 119 7.59 0.09 -6.44
CA CYS A 119 7.16 -0.48 -5.16
C CYS A 119 8.31 -1.26 -4.49
N ALA A 120 8.29 -1.31 -3.16
CA ALA A 120 9.16 -2.20 -2.39
C ALA A 120 8.63 -3.65 -2.31
N ILE A 121 7.32 -3.82 -2.56
CA ILE A 121 6.63 -5.11 -2.62
C ILE A 121 5.65 -5.10 -3.78
N ASN A 122 5.54 -6.21 -4.52
CA ASN A 122 4.56 -6.34 -5.59
C ASN A 122 3.39 -7.20 -5.12
N CYS A 123 2.32 -6.54 -4.67
CA CYS A 123 1.10 -7.19 -4.18
C CYS A 123 0.37 -7.91 -5.33
N ARG A 124 0.12 -9.21 -5.23
CA ARG A 124 -0.58 -9.97 -6.30
C ARG A 124 -2.02 -9.53 -6.52
N TYR A 125 -2.58 -8.77 -5.58
CA TYR A 125 -3.91 -8.16 -5.66
C TYR A 125 -3.87 -6.67 -6.08
N CYS A 126 -2.74 -6.17 -6.60
CA CYS A 126 -2.58 -4.75 -6.96
C CYS A 126 -3.51 -4.33 -8.11
N PHE A 127 -4.46 -3.43 -7.83
CA PHE A 127 -5.38 -2.88 -8.83
C PHE A 127 -4.68 -2.04 -9.93
N ARG A 128 -3.43 -1.59 -9.69
CA ARG A 128 -2.59 -0.85 -10.65
C ARG A 128 -1.49 -1.70 -11.28
N ARG A 129 -1.59 -3.03 -11.25
CA ARG A 129 -0.56 -3.91 -11.84
C ARG A 129 -0.34 -3.67 -13.35
N HIS A 130 -1.37 -3.18 -14.05
CA HIS A 130 -1.35 -2.87 -15.49
C HIS A 130 -1.25 -1.37 -15.80
N PHE A 131 -1.02 -0.52 -14.79
CA PHE A 131 -0.96 0.93 -14.97
C PHE A 131 0.33 1.35 -15.71
N ASP A 132 0.22 2.28 -16.67
CA ASP A 132 1.38 2.78 -17.44
C ASP A 132 2.20 3.80 -16.64
N TYR A 133 2.97 3.31 -15.69
CA TYR A 133 3.87 4.15 -14.90
C TYR A 133 5.02 4.78 -15.71
N GLY A 134 5.27 4.31 -16.94
CA GLY A 134 6.32 4.85 -17.80
C GLY A 134 5.96 6.25 -18.31
N THR A 135 4.69 6.45 -18.65
CA THR A 135 4.19 7.72 -19.18
C THR A 135 3.47 8.56 -18.12
N GLU A 136 2.84 7.94 -17.13
CA GLU A 136 1.99 8.61 -16.13
C GLU A 136 2.70 8.86 -14.79
N ASN A 137 3.91 9.43 -14.84
CA ASN A 137 4.68 9.77 -13.64
C ASN A 137 4.71 11.28 -13.41
N ALA A 138 4.13 11.74 -12.30
CA ALA A 138 4.08 13.16 -11.92
C ALA A 138 5.49 13.76 -11.69
N ALA A 139 6.49 12.94 -11.38
CA ALA A 139 7.88 13.38 -11.21
C ALA A 139 8.55 13.81 -12.52
N ARG A 140 7.94 13.44 -13.65
CA ARG A 140 8.42 13.81 -14.98
C ARG A 140 8.50 15.33 -15.06
N GLU A 141 9.62 15.83 -15.58
CA GLU A 141 9.87 17.28 -15.75
C GLU A 141 9.80 18.09 -14.42
N GLY A 142 10.11 17.44 -13.29
CA GLY A 142 10.23 18.14 -12.00
C GLY A 142 8.90 18.61 -11.42
N TRP A 143 7.84 17.79 -11.56
CA TRP A 143 6.51 18.04 -10.98
C TRP A 143 5.69 19.16 -11.61
N ARG A 144 6.26 19.89 -12.58
CA ARG A 144 5.70 21.15 -13.09
C ARG A 144 4.27 20.98 -13.60
N ASP A 145 4.04 20.08 -14.56
CA ASP A 145 2.71 19.86 -15.14
C ASP A 145 1.67 19.48 -14.09
N ALA A 146 2.06 18.65 -13.13
CA ALA A 146 1.17 18.19 -12.07
C ALA A 146 0.81 19.31 -11.08
N VAL A 147 1.80 20.10 -10.67
CA VAL A 147 1.63 21.25 -9.77
C VAL A 147 0.80 22.34 -10.46
N ASP A 148 1.08 22.64 -11.73
CA ASP A 148 0.33 23.63 -12.52
C ASP A 148 -1.14 23.21 -12.67
N ALA A 149 -1.41 21.93 -12.95
CA ALA A 149 -2.78 21.42 -13.06
C ALA A 149 -3.57 21.49 -11.75
N ILE A 150 -2.90 21.33 -10.59
CA ILE A 150 -3.52 21.51 -9.27
C ILE A 150 -3.74 23.00 -8.97
N ALA A 151 -2.77 23.85 -9.28
CA ALA A 151 -2.85 25.28 -9.04
C ALA A 151 -3.99 25.95 -9.84
N GLN A 152 -4.28 25.44 -11.03
CA GLN A 152 -5.36 25.93 -11.90
C GLN A 152 -6.76 25.47 -11.46
N ASP A 153 -6.88 24.51 -10.54
CA ASP A 153 -8.16 24.03 -10.04
C ASP A 153 -8.36 24.39 -8.55
N PRO A 154 -9.11 25.47 -8.24
CA PRO A 154 -9.34 25.91 -6.88
C PRO A 154 -10.24 24.97 -6.06
N ASP A 155 -10.93 24.00 -6.70
CA ASP A 155 -11.73 22.99 -6.00
C ASP A 155 -10.86 21.87 -5.39
N ILE A 156 -9.55 21.82 -5.63
CA ILE A 156 -8.64 20.83 -5.03
C ILE A 156 -8.07 21.38 -3.72
N ASP A 157 -8.55 20.90 -2.58
CA ASP A 157 -8.00 21.28 -1.26
C ASP A 157 -7.13 20.19 -0.61
N GLU A 158 -7.09 18.99 -1.21
CA GLU A 158 -6.32 17.83 -0.76
C GLU A 158 -5.48 17.25 -1.91
N VAL A 159 -4.20 17.00 -1.64
CA VAL A 159 -3.33 16.21 -2.51
C VAL A 159 -3.05 14.86 -1.88
N ILE A 160 -3.16 13.79 -2.66
CA ILE A 160 -2.86 12.42 -2.26
C ILE A 160 -1.60 11.95 -2.98
N LEU A 161 -0.52 11.71 -2.25
CA LEU A 161 0.68 11.07 -2.79
C LEU A 161 0.45 9.56 -2.89
N SER A 162 0.54 9.03 -4.10
CA SER A 162 0.33 7.61 -4.42
C SER A 162 1.13 7.24 -5.69
N GLY A 163 0.69 6.21 -6.41
CA GLY A 163 1.32 5.62 -7.58
C GLY A 163 1.58 4.15 -7.34
N GLY A 164 2.82 3.71 -7.53
CA GLY A 164 3.35 2.50 -6.93
C GLY A 164 3.41 2.66 -5.42
N ASP A 165 4.48 3.27 -4.91
CA ASP A 165 4.56 3.72 -3.52
C ASP A 165 5.34 5.06 -3.39
N PRO A 166 4.75 6.15 -2.89
CA PRO A 166 5.44 7.44 -2.82
C PRO A 166 6.69 7.41 -1.95
N LEU A 167 6.76 6.55 -0.93
CA LEU A 167 7.94 6.44 -0.08
C LEU A 167 9.08 5.67 -0.74
N SER A 168 8.87 5.11 -1.94
CA SER A 168 9.94 4.62 -2.79
C SER A 168 10.89 5.75 -3.24
N LEU A 169 10.46 7.01 -3.15
CA LEU A 169 11.29 8.17 -3.44
C LEU A 169 12.25 8.47 -2.27
N ALA A 170 13.44 8.95 -2.62
CA ALA A 170 14.35 9.56 -1.65
C ALA A 170 13.68 10.80 -1.02
N THR A 171 13.94 11.06 0.26
CA THR A 171 13.26 12.11 1.01
C THR A 171 13.42 13.49 0.38
N HIS A 172 14.58 13.83 -0.21
CA HIS A 172 14.77 15.10 -0.92
C HIS A 172 13.80 15.30 -2.11
N LYS A 173 13.35 14.25 -2.80
CA LYS A 173 12.34 14.36 -3.87
C LYS A 173 10.95 14.65 -3.30
N LEU A 174 10.63 14.11 -2.12
CA LEU A 174 9.40 14.44 -1.40
C LEU A 174 9.42 15.90 -0.91
N VAL A 175 10.59 16.38 -0.44
CA VAL A 175 10.81 17.79 -0.11
C VAL A 175 10.58 18.68 -1.33
N GLU A 176 11.22 18.37 -2.46
CA GLU A 176 11.07 19.12 -3.72
C GLU A 176 9.60 19.25 -4.14
N LEU A 177 8.87 18.13 -4.21
CA LEU A 177 7.45 18.13 -4.55
C LEU A 177 6.63 18.98 -3.55
N THR A 178 6.84 18.76 -2.25
CA THR A 178 6.04 19.48 -1.25
C THR A 178 6.37 20.96 -1.19
N GLN A 179 7.59 21.40 -1.51
CA GLN A 179 7.92 22.81 -1.65
C GLN A 179 7.21 23.48 -2.83
N ALA A 180 7.05 22.76 -3.94
CA ALA A 180 6.26 23.24 -5.08
C ALA A 180 4.77 23.35 -4.70
N LEU A 181 4.21 22.33 -4.04
CA LEU A 181 2.82 22.33 -3.58
C LEU A 181 2.54 23.42 -2.53
N LYS A 182 3.52 23.79 -1.69
CA LYS A 182 3.37 24.88 -0.69
C LYS A 182 3.05 26.23 -1.32
N GLN A 183 3.34 26.43 -2.60
CA GLN A 183 3.03 27.67 -3.31
C GLN A 183 1.54 27.78 -3.68
N ILE A 184 0.76 26.71 -3.53
CA ILE A 184 -0.66 26.66 -3.89
C ILE A 184 -1.53 27.02 -2.66
N PRO A 185 -2.14 28.23 -2.59
CA PRO A 185 -2.74 28.72 -1.34
C PRO A 185 -4.01 27.97 -0.90
N HIS A 186 -4.73 27.35 -1.84
CA HIS A 186 -5.98 26.63 -1.56
C HIS A 186 -5.77 25.20 -1.05
N LEU A 187 -4.53 24.69 -1.03
CA LEU A 187 -4.24 23.37 -0.45
C LEU A 187 -4.28 23.40 1.08
N ARG A 188 -5.08 22.50 1.66
CA ARG A 188 -5.36 22.47 3.10
C ARG A 188 -4.84 21.22 3.80
N ARG A 189 -4.63 20.12 3.07
CA ARG A 189 -4.22 18.84 3.65
C ARG A 189 -3.39 18.01 2.66
N LEU A 190 -2.50 17.19 3.21
CA LEU A 190 -1.75 16.19 2.45
C LEU A 190 -2.13 14.81 2.94
N ARG A 191 -2.34 13.89 1.99
CA ARG A 191 -2.52 12.48 2.28
C ARG A 191 -1.41 11.68 1.62
N ILE A 192 -0.86 10.69 2.32
CA ILE A 192 0.18 9.81 1.80
C ILE A 192 -0.35 8.39 1.85
N HIS A 193 -0.39 7.70 0.71
CA HIS A 193 -0.74 6.28 0.64
C HIS A 193 0.55 5.48 0.44
N SER A 194 0.96 4.69 1.43
CA SER A 194 2.22 3.93 1.33
C SER A 194 2.13 2.62 2.08
N ARG A 195 2.60 1.56 1.45
CA ARG A 195 2.76 0.24 2.04
C ARG A 195 4.15 0.05 2.64
N LEU A 196 5.14 0.89 2.27
CA LEU A 196 6.51 0.78 2.76
C LEU A 196 6.65 0.65 4.29
N PRO A 197 5.93 1.41 5.14
CA PRO A 197 6.06 1.26 6.59
C PRO A 197 5.68 -0.13 7.14
N VAL A 198 4.90 -0.90 6.38
CA VAL A 198 4.47 -2.27 6.74
C VAL A 198 5.47 -3.31 6.21
N VAL A 199 6.12 -3.07 5.07
CA VAL A 199 6.91 -4.09 4.35
C VAL A 199 8.41 -3.80 4.33
N LEU A 200 8.80 -2.56 4.57
CA LEU A 200 10.17 -2.05 4.65
C LEU A 200 10.22 -0.92 5.71
N PRO A 201 9.97 -1.24 6.99
CA PRO A 201 9.81 -0.25 8.07
C PRO A 201 11.05 0.64 8.26
N GLU A 202 12.24 0.18 7.84
CA GLU A 202 13.48 0.96 7.86
C GLU A 202 13.40 2.24 7.03
N ARG A 203 12.46 2.33 6.06
CA ARG A 203 12.21 3.57 5.32
C ARG A 203 11.76 4.72 6.24
N VAL A 204 11.16 4.41 7.38
CA VAL A 204 10.76 5.39 8.39
C VAL A 204 11.97 5.72 9.27
N ASP A 205 12.90 6.45 8.66
CA ASP A 205 14.10 7.01 9.26
C ASP A 205 13.87 8.44 9.77
N ASP A 206 14.90 9.01 10.42
CA ASP A 206 14.83 10.35 11.00
C ASP A 206 14.61 11.42 9.93
N GLU A 207 15.20 11.26 8.74
CA GLU A 207 15.04 12.20 7.62
C GLU A 207 13.57 12.26 7.17
N LEU A 208 12.90 11.10 7.03
CA LEU A 208 11.48 11.05 6.71
C LEU A 208 10.62 11.66 7.80
N GLY A 209 10.91 11.33 9.07
CA GLY A 209 10.18 11.87 10.21
C GLY A 209 10.27 13.40 10.27
N GLN A 210 11.47 13.96 10.06
CA GLN A 210 11.68 15.41 9.99
C GLN A 210 10.94 16.04 8.81
N TRP A 211 10.95 15.40 7.64
CA TRP A 211 10.19 15.87 6.50
C TRP A 211 8.69 15.96 6.83
N ILE A 212 8.09 14.90 7.37
CA ILE A 212 6.67 14.88 7.74
C ILE A 212 6.35 16.00 8.74
N ALA A 213 7.17 16.14 9.80
CA ALA A 213 6.98 17.16 10.83
C ALA A 213 7.12 18.61 10.29
N SER A 214 7.83 18.79 9.18
CA SER A 214 8.03 20.11 8.54
C SER A 214 6.90 20.53 7.58
N LEU A 215 5.92 19.64 7.33
CA LEU A 215 4.82 19.94 6.43
C LEU A 215 3.85 20.94 7.10
N PRO A 216 3.40 21.98 6.39
CA PRO A 216 2.52 22.99 6.95
C PRO A 216 1.05 22.52 7.01
N TRP A 217 0.76 21.34 6.46
CA TRP A 217 -0.57 20.78 6.38
C TRP A 217 -0.75 19.64 7.38
N PRO A 218 -1.96 19.43 7.91
CA PRO A 218 -2.32 18.16 8.53
C PRO A 218 -2.05 17.00 7.57
N VAL A 219 -1.37 15.96 8.07
CA VAL A 219 -0.99 14.78 7.28
C VAL A 219 -1.81 13.57 7.70
N ALA A 220 -2.58 13.02 6.75
CA ALA A 220 -3.16 11.69 6.87
C ALA A 220 -2.24 10.68 6.18
N PHE A 221 -1.78 9.67 6.91
CA PHE A 221 -0.93 8.62 6.38
C PHE A 221 -1.71 7.30 6.33
N VAL A 222 -2.04 6.85 5.13
CA VAL A 222 -2.78 5.62 4.88
C VAL A 222 -1.79 4.50 4.60
N ILE A 223 -1.61 3.61 5.58
CA ILE A 223 -0.87 2.36 5.39
C ILE A 223 -1.75 1.33 4.69
N HIS A 224 -1.12 0.24 4.25
CA HIS A 224 -1.82 -0.86 3.61
C HIS A 224 -1.38 -2.22 4.17
N ALA A 225 -2.15 -2.71 5.14
CA ALA A 225 -2.00 -4.04 5.74
C ALA A 225 -3.31 -4.84 5.62
N ASN A 226 -3.23 -6.11 5.23
CA ASN A 226 -4.40 -6.99 5.05
C ASN A 226 -4.50 -8.08 6.11
N HIS A 227 -3.42 -8.35 6.86
CA HIS A 227 -3.44 -9.36 7.91
C HIS A 227 -2.64 -8.92 9.15
N ALA A 228 -3.05 -9.36 10.35
CA ALA A 228 -2.39 -9.00 11.61
C ALA A 228 -0.90 -9.43 11.65
N ASN A 229 -0.55 -10.51 10.96
CA ASN A 229 0.83 -11.00 10.84
C ASN A 229 1.75 -10.03 10.06
N GLU A 230 1.20 -9.01 9.39
CA GLU A 230 2.00 -7.96 8.76
C GLU A 230 2.57 -6.94 9.75
N PHE A 231 2.34 -7.13 11.06
CA PHE A 231 2.88 -6.28 12.10
C PHE A 231 3.83 -7.05 13.02
N ASP A 232 5.00 -6.49 13.23
CA ASP A 232 5.98 -6.91 14.23
C ASP A 232 6.54 -5.68 14.97
N ALA A 233 7.54 -5.88 15.82
CA ALA A 233 8.15 -4.78 16.58
C ALA A 233 8.79 -3.69 15.69
N SER A 234 9.28 -4.05 14.50
CA SER A 234 9.88 -3.08 13.57
C SER A 234 8.82 -2.22 12.90
N VAL A 235 7.67 -2.80 12.54
CA VAL A 235 6.50 -2.05 12.04
C VAL A 235 5.92 -1.18 13.14
N ASP A 236 5.82 -1.67 14.38
CA ASP A 236 5.33 -0.86 15.51
C ASP A 236 6.21 0.37 15.75
N ALA A 237 7.53 0.21 15.66
CA ALA A 237 8.47 1.31 15.76
C ALA A 237 8.31 2.32 14.61
N ALA A 238 8.09 1.84 13.38
CA ALA A 238 7.80 2.70 12.23
C ALA A 238 6.49 3.48 12.42
N MET A 239 5.41 2.84 12.88
CA MET A 239 4.15 3.53 13.18
C MET A 239 4.33 4.57 14.28
N ALA A 240 5.06 4.24 15.35
CA ALA A 240 5.33 5.16 16.45
C ALA A 240 6.09 6.41 15.97
N ARG A 241 7.08 6.25 15.09
CA ARG A 241 7.82 7.37 14.48
C ARG A 241 6.92 8.24 13.60
N LEU A 242 6.09 7.66 12.75
CA LEU A 242 5.16 8.42 11.91
C LEU A 242 4.17 9.24 12.75
N ARG A 243 3.62 8.66 13.84
CA ARG A 243 2.78 9.41 14.79
C ARG A 243 3.56 10.49 15.51
N GLY A 244 4.78 10.20 15.95
CA GLY A 244 5.67 11.17 16.61
C GLY A 244 6.00 12.36 15.73
N ALA A 245 6.00 12.19 14.40
CA ALA A 245 6.15 13.25 13.42
C ALA A 245 4.84 14.03 13.15
N GLY A 246 3.73 13.70 13.82
CA GLY A 246 2.44 14.40 13.71
C GLY A 246 1.46 13.83 12.67
N ALA A 247 1.75 12.68 12.05
CA ALA A 247 0.84 12.06 11.10
C ALA A 247 -0.31 11.31 11.79
N THR A 248 -1.54 11.45 11.25
CA THR A 248 -2.67 10.61 11.62
C THR A 248 -2.64 9.33 10.79
N LEU A 249 -2.55 8.17 11.44
CA LEU A 249 -2.38 6.89 10.75
C LEU A 249 -3.72 6.17 10.53
N LEU A 250 -3.92 5.72 9.30
CA LEU A 250 -5.10 5.01 8.84
C LEU A 250 -4.68 3.70 8.15
N ASN A 251 -5.42 2.61 8.32
CA ASN A 251 -5.20 1.38 7.56
C ASN A 251 -6.29 1.21 6.51
N GLN A 252 -5.85 1.07 5.26
CA GLN A 252 -6.68 0.58 4.17
C GLN A 252 -6.35 -0.89 3.93
N ALA A 253 -7.35 -1.76 3.96
CA ALA A 253 -7.24 -3.18 3.63
C ALA A 253 -8.10 -3.51 2.41
N VAL A 254 -7.80 -4.63 1.75
CA VAL A 254 -8.66 -5.27 0.74
C VAL A 254 -9.13 -6.59 1.33
N LEU A 255 -10.41 -6.92 1.15
CA LEU A 255 -10.97 -8.21 1.50
C LEU A 255 -10.51 -9.23 0.46
N LEU A 256 -9.69 -10.19 0.88
CA LEU A 256 -8.96 -11.10 0.02
C LEU A 256 -9.23 -12.54 0.46
N ARG A 257 -9.74 -13.34 -0.48
CA ARG A 257 -9.99 -14.76 -0.28
C ARG A 257 -8.73 -15.49 0.16
N GLY A 258 -8.83 -16.27 1.23
CA GLY A 258 -7.74 -17.03 1.83
C GLY A 258 -6.69 -16.18 2.56
N VAL A 259 -6.90 -14.87 2.72
CA VAL A 259 -5.98 -13.98 3.46
C VAL A 259 -6.68 -13.40 4.68
N ASN A 260 -7.82 -12.74 4.49
CA ASN A 260 -8.57 -12.08 5.56
C ASN A 260 -10.09 -12.19 5.39
N ASP A 261 -10.56 -13.17 4.64
CA ASP A 261 -11.97 -13.50 4.42
C ASP A 261 -12.59 -14.30 5.58
N SER A 262 -12.18 -14.00 6.81
CA SER A 262 -12.74 -14.57 8.04
C SER A 262 -12.91 -13.50 9.11
N ILE A 263 -13.87 -13.71 10.01
CA ILE A 263 -14.14 -12.75 11.09
C ILE A 263 -12.95 -12.66 12.05
N GLU A 264 -12.27 -13.79 12.31
CA GLU A 264 -11.07 -13.84 13.15
C GLU A 264 -9.94 -13.00 12.56
N ALA A 265 -9.68 -13.11 11.25
CA ALA A 265 -8.62 -12.36 10.59
C ALA A 265 -8.90 -10.86 10.54
N LEU A 266 -10.14 -10.45 10.23
CA LEU A 266 -10.55 -9.04 10.19
C LEU A 266 -10.54 -8.39 11.58
N GLN A 267 -11.01 -9.11 12.59
CA GLN A 267 -10.97 -8.66 13.98
C GLN A 267 -9.52 -8.48 14.44
N ALA A 268 -8.67 -9.50 14.21
CA ALA A 268 -7.25 -9.45 14.56
C ALA A 268 -6.52 -8.31 13.85
N LEU A 269 -6.78 -8.08 12.56
CA LEU A 269 -6.19 -6.97 11.81
C LEU A 269 -6.56 -5.61 12.43
N SER A 270 -7.83 -5.43 12.77
CA SER A 270 -8.35 -4.16 13.31
C SER A 270 -7.74 -3.85 14.68
N GLU A 271 -7.73 -4.83 15.59
CA GLU A 271 -7.12 -4.72 16.91
C GLU A 271 -5.61 -4.53 16.82
N ARG A 272 -4.93 -5.29 15.96
CA ARG A 272 -3.47 -5.21 15.80
C ARG A 272 -3.02 -3.86 15.22
N SER A 273 -3.78 -3.34 14.25
CA SER A 273 -3.55 -2.01 13.67
C SER A 273 -3.71 -0.94 14.76
N PHE A 274 -4.77 -1.02 15.56
CA PHE A 274 -5.02 -0.04 16.61
C PHE A 274 -3.98 -0.10 17.73
N ALA A 275 -3.53 -1.29 18.12
CA ALA A 275 -2.41 -1.47 19.04
C ALA A 275 -1.12 -0.82 18.51
N ALA A 276 -0.92 -0.84 17.18
CA ALA A 276 0.16 -0.12 16.52
C ALA A 276 -0.11 1.38 16.35
N GLY A 277 -1.22 1.92 16.87
CA GLY A 277 -1.64 3.32 16.75
C GLY A 277 -2.19 3.71 15.37
N VAL A 278 -2.80 2.76 14.65
CA VAL A 278 -3.37 2.94 13.32
C VAL A 278 -4.87 2.66 13.35
N LEU A 279 -5.69 3.61 12.88
CA LEU A 279 -7.14 3.42 12.84
C LEU A 279 -7.57 2.64 11.58
N PRO A 280 -8.43 1.62 11.69
CA PRO A 280 -9.06 0.99 10.53
C PRO A 280 -9.87 2.02 9.73
N TYR A 281 -9.61 2.14 8.43
CA TYR A 281 -10.23 3.16 7.57
C TYR A 281 -11.20 2.55 6.56
N TYR A 282 -10.66 1.76 5.63
CA TYR A 282 -11.45 1.09 4.59
C TYR A 282 -11.10 -0.38 4.52
N LEU A 283 -12.13 -1.18 4.25
CA LEU A 283 -12.02 -2.54 3.76
C LEU A 283 -12.61 -2.52 2.35
N TYR A 284 -11.75 -2.63 1.34
CA TYR A 284 -12.19 -2.62 -0.05
C TYR A 284 -12.63 -4.02 -0.45
N GLN A 285 -13.72 -4.11 -1.20
CA GLN A 285 -13.88 -5.20 -2.12
C GLN A 285 -12.73 -5.19 -3.14
N VAL A 286 -12.36 -6.36 -3.64
CA VAL A 286 -11.34 -6.47 -4.70
C VAL A 286 -11.78 -5.63 -5.90
N ASP A 287 -10.93 -4.71 -6.32
CA ASP A 287 -11.09 -4.04 -7.61
C ASP A 287 -10.89 -5.10 -8.70
N ARG A 288 -11.86 -5.20 -9.62
CA ARG A 288 -11.88 -6.25 -10.64
C ARG A 288 -10.86 -5.99 -11.74
N VAL A 289 -9.58 -6.08 -11.41
CA VAL A 289 -8.46 -5.96 -12.35
C VAL A 289 -8.05 -7.33 -12.88
N GLU A 290 -7.67 -7.44 -14.14
CA GLU A 290 -7.22 -8.73 -14.69
C GLU A 290 -6.07 -9.33 -13.86
N GLY A 291 -6.20 -10.62 -13.52
CA GLY A 291 -5.24 -11.38 -12.73
C GLY A 291 -5.46 -11.42 -11.22
N VAL A 292 -6.54 -10.82 -10.68
CA VAL A 292 -6.83 -10.86 -9.23
C VAL A 292 -8.12 -11.60 -8.87
N ALA A 293 -8.85 -12.15 -9.84
CA ALA A 293 -10.17 -12.73 -9.63
C ALA A 293 -10.23 -13.85 -8.57
N HIS A 294 -9.14 -14.60 -8.41
CA HIS A 294 -9.03 -15.65 -7.39
C HIS A 294 -9.08 -15.12 -5.94
N PHE A 295 -8.87 -13.82 -5.73
CA PHE A 295 -9.05 -13.18 -4.42
C PHE A 295 -10.48 -12.71 -4.14
N GLU A 296 -11.38 -12.70 -5.14
CA GLU A 296 -12.71 -12.10 -4.98
C GLU A 296 -13.55 -12.85 -3.93
N VAL A 297 -14.17 -12.08 -3.03
CA VAL A 297 -15.18 -12.52 -2.06
C VAL A 297 -16.50 -11.89 -2.47
N ASP A 298 -17.58 -12.69 -2.56
CA ASP A 298 -18.88 -12.19 -2.95
C ASP A 298 -19.46 -11.19 -1.93
N ASP A 299 -20.36 -10.32 -2.40
CA ASP A 299 -20.88 -9.21 -1.61
C ASP A 299 -21.69 -9.68 -0.39
N ASP A 300 -22.39 -10.80 -0.47
CA ASP A 300 -23.17 -11.34 0.64
C ASP A 300 -22.26 -11.84 1.76
N THR A 301 -21.19 -12.57 1.40
CA THR A 301 -20.14 -12.98 2.35
C THR A 301 -19.46 -11.77 2.98
N ALA A 302 -19.08 -10.77 2.17
CA ALA A 302 -18.44 -9.55 2.66
C ALA A 302 -19.33 -8.77 3.65
N LYS A 303 -20.63 -8.63 3.35
CA LYS A 303 -21.63 -8.02 4.25
C LYS A 303 -21.79 -8.83 5.53
N GLY A 304 -21.87 -10.15 5.44
CA GLY A 304 -21.97 -11.03 6.59
C GLY A 304 -20.76 -10.91 7.53
N LEU A 305 -19.55 -10.82 6.97
CA LEU A 305 -18.32 -10.59 7.74
C LEU A 305 -18.31 -9.20 8.39
N HIS A 306 -18.69 -8.15 7.65
CA HIS A 306 -18.72 -6.79 8.16
C HIS A 306 -19.75 -6.58 9.28
N ALA A 307 -20.93 -7.19 9.16
CA ALA A 307 -21.96 -7.17 10.20
C ALA A 307 -21.47 -7.85 11.48
N GLN A 308 -20.80 -9.00 11.37
CA GLN A 308 -20.18 -9.68 12.52
C GLN A 308 -19.07 -8.84 13.15
N LEU A 309 -18.25 -8.17 12.33
CA LEU A 309 -17.19 -7.28 12.82
C LEU A 309 -17.78 -6.10 13.61
N THR A 310 -18.86 -5.50 13.10
CA THR A 310 -19.60 -4.43 13.76
C THR A 310 -20.19 -4.87 15.10
N ALA A 311 -20.64 -6.12 15.21
CA ALA A 311 -21.17 -6.67 16.45
C ALA A 311 -20.08 -6.98 17.50
N ARG A 312 -18.83 -7.20 17.08
CA ARG A 312 -17.72 -7.62 17.97
C ARG A 312 -16.80 -6.48 18.39
N LEU A 313 -16.63 -5.45 17.57
CA LEU A 313 -15.64 -4.40 17.78
C LEU A 313 -16.27 -3.07 18.23
N SER A 314 -15.46 -2.27 18.92
CA SER A 314 -15.73 -0.84 19.09
C SER A 314 -15.88 -0.16 17.73
N GLY A 315 -16.85 0.75 17.59
CA GLY A 315 -17.17 1.34 16.28
C GLY A 315 -16.01 2.04 15.55
N TYR A 316 -15.06 2.62 16.29
CA TYR A 316 -13.86 3.25 15.71
C TYR A 316 -12.82 2.24 15.17
N LEU A 317 -13.01 0.94 15.46
CA LEU A 317 -12.21 -0.17 14.93
C LEU A 317 -12.87 -0.87 13.74
N VAL A 318 -14.09 -0.47 13.36
CA VAL A 318 -14.81 -1.06 12.23
C VAL A 318 -14.47 -0.26 10.97
N PRO A 319 -13.72 -0.81 10.00
CA PRO A 319 -13.47 -0.13 8.73
C PRO A 319 -14.76 -0.02 7.92
N LYS A 320 -14.80 0.95 7.02
CA LYS A 320 -15.91 1.07 6.06
C LYS A 320 -15.73 0.04 4.95
N LEU A 321 -16.70 -0.84 4.76
CA LEU A 321 -16.74 -1.77 3.62
C LEU A 321 -17.15 -0.99 2.37
N VAL A 322 -16.27 -0.93 1.37
CA VAL A 322 -16.47 -0.11 0.17
C VAL A 322 -16.00 -0.79 -1.12
N ARG A 323 -16.47 -0.29 -2.26
CA ARG A 323 -15.98 -0.62 -3.60
C ARG A 323 -15.66 0.67 -4.36
N GLU A 324 -14.59 0.65 -5.14
CA GLU A 324 -14.30 1.71 -6.11
C GLU A 324 -15.03 1.39 -7.42
N ILE A 325 -15.86 2.31 -7.90
CA ILE A 325 -16.62 2.15 -9.14
C ILE A 325 -16.36 3.37 -10.00
N SER A 326 -15.83 3.14 -11.19
CA SER A 326 -15.51 4.21 -12.14
C SER A 326 -16.74 5.08 -12.42
N GLY A 327 -16.55 6.40 -12.34
CA GLY A 327 -17.61 7.40 -12.55
C GLY A 327 -18.43 7.77 -11.31
N ASP A 328 -18.30 7.03 -10.20
CA ASP A 328 -18.97 7.43 -8.95
C ASP A 328 -18.33 8.68 -8.33
N SER A 329 -19.16 9.46 -7.63
CA SER A 329 -18.71 10.68 -6.92
C SER A 329 -18.00 10.38 -5.58
N SER A 330 -18.04 9.13 -5.12
CA SER A 330 -17.36 8.66 -3.92
C SER A 330 -17.19 7.14 -3.96
N LYS A 331 -16.41 6.58 -3.04
CA LYS A 331 -16.33 5.14 -2.83
C LYS A 331 -17.68 4.62 -2.38
N ARG A 332 -18.22 3.63 -3.07
CA ARG A 332 -19.57 3.13 -2.82
C ARG A 332 -19.55 2.18 -1.62
N PRO A 333 -20.35 2.43 -0.57
CA PRO A 333 -20.59 1.42 0.46
C PRO A 333 -21.20 0.16 -0.16
N VAL A 334 -20.75 -1.02 0.27
CA VAL A 334 -21.22 -2.31 -0.28
C VAL A 334 -22.43 -2.82 0.47
#